data_AF-A0A2J8M952-F1
#
_entry.id   AF-A0A2J8M952-F1
#
_cell.length_a   1.000
_cell.length_b   1.000
_cell.length_c   1.000
_cell.angle_alpha   90.00
_cell.angle_beta   90.00
_cell.angle_gamma   90.00
#
_symmetry.space_group_name_H-M   'P 1'
#
loop_
_entity.id
_entity.type
_entity.pdbx_description
1 polymer ?
#
loop_
_entity_poly.entity_id
_entity_poly.type
_entity_poly.pdbx_seq_one_letter_code
_entity_poly.pdbx_strand_id
1 'polypeptide(L)'
;MAAAAAEQQQFYLLLGNLLSPDNVVRKQAEETYENIPGQSKITFLLQAIRNTTAAEEARQMAAVLLRRLLSSAFDEVYPALPSDVQTAIKSELLMIIQMETQSSMRKKVCDIAAELARNLIDEDGNNQWPEGLKFLFDSVSSQNVGLREAALHIFWNFPGIFGNQQQHYL
;
A
#
# COMPACT_ATOMS: atom_id res chain seq x y z
N MET A 1 21.12 12.95 2.44
CA MET A 1 19.81 13.60 2.62
C MET A 1 19.36 14.36 1.37
N ALA A 2 20.21 15.17 0.72
CA ALA A 2 19.85 15.88 -0.52
C ALA A 2 19.57 14.96 -1.73
N ALA A 3 20.32 13.86 -1.90
CA ALA A 3 20.14 12.92 -3.01
C ALA A 3 18.76 12.22 -2.98
N ALA A 4 18.35 11.70 -1.81
CA ALA A 4 17.06 11.04 -1.64
C ALA A 4 15.87 11.98 -1.90
N ALA A 5 16.00 13.27 -1.55
CA ALA A 5 14.97 14.27 -1.85
C ALA A 5 14.87 14.54 -3.36
N ALA A 6 16.00 14.54 -4.08
CA ALA A 6 16.02 14.72 -5.52
C ALA A 6 15.41 13.52 -6.26
N GLU A 7 15.72 12.29 -5.83
CA GLU A 7 15.13 11.05 -6.38
C GLU A 7 13.61 11.02 -6.18
N GLN A 8 13.13 11.40 -4.99
CA GLN A 8 11.70 11.47 -4.72
C GLN A 8 11.00 12.52 -5.59
N GLN A 9 11.64 13.68 -5.82
CA GLN A 9 11.08 14.70 -6.71
C GLN A 9 11.00 14.19 -8.16
N GLN A 10 12.02 13.48 -8.63
CA GLN A 10 12.00 12.84 -9.96
C GLN A 10 10.88 11.79 -10.05
N PHE A 11 10.64 11.03 -8.97
CA PHE A 11 9.55 10.07 -8.93
C PHE A 11 8.18 10.74 -9.01
N TYR A 12 7.96 11.90 -8.39
CA TYR A 12 6.71 12.64 -8.58
C TYR A 12 6.50 13.11 -10.02
N LEU A 13 7.57 13.56 -10.70
CA LEU A 13 7.50 13.90 -12.12
C LEU A 13 7.15 12.67 -12.96
N LEU A 14 7.71 11.52 -12.64
CA LEU A 14 7.40 10.25 -13.28
C LEU A 14 5.91 9.89 -13.11
N LEU A 15 5.36 9.99 -11.90
CA LEU A 15 3.93 9.78 -11.63
C LEU A 15 3.04 10.71 -12.45
N GLY A 16 3.44 11.98 -12.61
CA GLY A 16 2.75 12.94 -13.47
C GLY A 16 2.78 12.53 -14.95
N ASN A 17 3.93 12.05 -15.44
CA ASN A 17 4.08 11.62 -16.83
C ASN A 17 3.27 10.35 -17.14
N LEU A 18 3.09 9.44 -16.18
CA LEU A 18 2.21 8.26 -16.32
C LEU A 18 0.73 8.64 -16.52
N LEU A 19 0.33 9.84 -16.07
CA LEU A 19 -1.02 10.39 -16.24
C LEU A 19 -1.16 11.24 -17.51
N SER A 20 -0.08 11.42 -18.29
CA SER A 20 -0.08 12.30 -19.47
C SER A 20 -1.05 11.79 -20.54
N PRO A 21 -1.80 12.68 -21.21
CA PRO A 21 -2.58 12.31 -22.39
C PRO A 21 -1.70 12.02 -23.62
N ASP A 22 -0.43 12.40 -23.60
CA ASP A 22 0.53 12.09 -24.66
C ASP A 22 1.05 10.64 -24.50
N ASN A 23 0.73 9.82 -25.49
CA ASN A 23 1.13 8.41 -25.53
C ASN A 23 2.65 8.21 -25.52
N VAL A 24 3.43 9.10 -26.13
CA VAL A 24 4.90 8.99 -26.18
C VAL A 24 5.47 9.25 -24.79
N VAL A 25 5.01 10.32 -24.14
CA VAL A 25 5.42 10.66 -22.76
C VAL A 25 5.04 9.54 -21.79
N ARG A 26 3.81 9.03 -21.90
CA ARG A 26 3.32 7.95 -21.04
C ARG A 26 4.12 6.66 -21.22
N LYS A 27 4.40 6.24 -22.46
CA LYS A 27 5.21 5.04 -22.73
C LYS A 27 6.63 5.17 -22.17
N GLN A 28 7.27 6.32 -22.35
CA GLN A 28 8.60 6.56 -21.81
C GLN A 28 8.61 6.49 -20.27
N ALA A 29 7.54 7.00 -19.64
CA ALA A 29 7.36 6.92 -18.20
C ALA A 29 7.10 5.48 -17.72
N GLU A 30 6.31 4.70 -18.45
CA GLU A 30 6.11 3.27 -18.17
C GLU A 30 7.43 2.50 -18.23
N GLU A 31 8.23 2.68 -19.29
CA GLU A 31 9.56 2.07 -19.41
C GLU A 31 10.51 2.49 -18.27
N THR A 32 10.51 3.78 -17.92
CA THR A 32 11.31 4.29 -16.82
C THR A 32 10.87 3.65 -15.50
N TYR A 33 9.56 3.58 -15.26
CA TYR A 33 8.99 2.95 -14.07
C TYR A 33 9.37 1.48 -14.00
N GLU A 34 9.25 0.71 -15.08
CA GLU A 34 9.55 -0.72 -15.07
C GLU A 34 11.01 -1.01 -14.69
N ASN A 35 11.95 -0.16 -15.12
CA ASN A 35 13.37 -0.28 -14.80
C ASN A 35 13.74 0.07 -13.35
N ILE A 36 12.82 0.61 -12.54
CA ILE A 36 13.09 0.87 -11.12
C ILE A 36 13.10 -0.46 -10.34
N PRO A 37 14.11 -0.74 -9.50
CA PRO A 37 14.13 -1.94 -8.66
C PRO A 37 12.90 -2.04 -7.75
N GLY A 38 12.38 -3.26 -7.54
CA GLY A 38 11.17 -3.49 -6.74
C GLY A 38 11.21 -2.90 -5.34
N GLN A 39 12.34 -3.03 -4.64
CA GLN A 39 12.54 -2.41 -3.32
C GLN A 39 12.39 -0.88 -3.37
N SER A 40 13.06 -0.23 -4.33
CA SER A 40 12.99 1.22 -4.52
C SER A 40 11.58 1.66 -4.94
N LYS A 41 10.89 0.89 -5.79
CA LYS A 41 9.48 1.13 -6.17
C LYS A 41 8.61 1.21 -4.91
N ILE A 42 8.67 0.21 -4.02
CA ILE A 42 7.86 0.20 -2.79
C ILE A 42 8.13 1.45 -1.94
N THR A 43 9.40 1.79 -1.72
CA THR A 43 9.78 2.96 -0.92
C THR A 43 9.25 4.26 -1.53
N PHE A 44 9.46 4.50 -2.82
CA PHE A 44 9.00 5.73 -3.49
C PHE A 44 7.47 5.84 -3.53
N LEU A 45 6.78 4.72 -3.77
CA LEU A 45 5.32 4.66 -3.79
C LEU A 45 4.72 4.96 -2.41
N LEU A 46 5.25 4.35 -1.34
CA LEU A 46 4.79 4.62 0.03
C LEU A 46 5.03 6.08 0.44
N GLN A 47 6.20 6.64 0.12
CA GLN A 47 6.48 8.05 0.36
C GLN A 47 5.52 8.96 -0.41
N ALA A 48 5.19 8.62 -1.67
CA ALA A 48 4.22 9.36 -2.47
C ALA A 48 2.82 9.32 -1.86
N ILE A 49 2.36 8.14 -1.42
CA ILE A 49 1.06 7.94 -0.77
C ILE A 49 0.97 8.75 0.53
N ARG A 50 2.02 8.73 1.37
CA ARG A 50 2.06 9.42 2.66
C ARG A 50 2.07 10.93 2.53
N ASN A 51 2.63 11.47 1.45
CA ASN A 51 2.81 12.91 1.30
C ASN A 51 1.48 13.62 1.03
N THR A 52 0.84 14.10 2.09
CA THR A 52 -0.45 14.82 2.02
C THR A 52 -0.37 16.19 1.34
N THR A 53 0.84 16.72 1.08
CA THR A 53 1.01 17.98 0.34
C THR A 53 1.23 17.76 -1.16
N ALA A 54 1.34 16.50 -1.62
CA ALA A 54 1.47 16.18 -3.04
C ALA A 54 0.12 16.24 -3.76
N ALA A 55 0.15 16.39 -5.09
CA ALA A 55 -1.06 16.35 -5.92
C ALA A 55 -1.84 15.04 -5.72
N GLU A 56 -3.17 15.12 -5.59
CA GLU A 56 -4.01 13.98 -5.25
C GLU A 56 -3.89 12.86 -6.30
N GLU A 57 -3.87 13.22 -7.58
CA GLU A 57 -3.75 12.29 -8.70
C GLU A 57 -2.44 11.49 -8.64
N ALA A 58 -1.34 12.13 -8.24
CA ALA A 58 -0.05 11.46 -8.06
C ALA A 58 -0.10 10.48 -6.89
N ARG A 59 -0.72 10.87 -5.76
CA ARG A 59 -0.91 9.98 -4.60
C ARG A 59 -1.78 8.78 -4.97
N GLN A 60 -2.88 9.01 -5.68
CA GLN A 60 -3.78 7.96 -6.14
C GLN A 60 -3.10 7.01 -7.14
N MET A 61 -2.32 7.54 -8.08
CA MET A 61 -1.51 6.74 -9.01
C MET A 61 -0.50 5.87 -8.25
N ALA A 62 0.22 6.44 -7.27
CA ALA A 62 1.14 5.68 -6.44
C ALA A 62 0.42 4.54 -5.68
N ALA A 63 -0.78 4.78 -5.15
CA ALA A 63 -1.55 3.74 -4.49
C ALA A 63 -1.95 2.59 -5.44
N VAL A 64 -2.37 2.92 -6.67
CA VAL A 64 -2.71 1.93 -7.69
C VAL A 64 -1.49 1.09 -8.09
N LEU A 65 -0.35 1.74 -8.30
CA LEU A 65 0.89 1.07 -8.67
C LEU A 65 1.43 0.18 -7.55
N LEU A 66 1.33 0.60 -6.29
CA LEU A 66 1.76 -0.22 -5.15
C LEU A 66 0.89 -1.46 -5.03
N ARG A 67 -0.44 -1.33 -5.15
CA ARG A 67 -1.34 -2.49 -5.16
C ARG A 67 -1.00 -3.44 -6.30
N ARG A 68 -0.77 -2.91 -7.51
CA ARG A 68 -0.39 -3.72 -8.67
C ARG A 68 0.92 -4.48 -8.42
N LEU A 69 1.93 -3.81 -7.86
CA LEU A 69 3.22 -4.42 -7.55
C LEU A 69 3.06 -5.59 -6.56
N LEU A 70 2.29 -5.40 -5.49
CA LEU A 70 1.97 -6.45 -4.53
C LEU A 70 1.07 -7.55 -5.12
N SER A 71 0.32 -7.28 -6.19
CA SER A 71 -0.50 -8.32 -6.82
C SER A 71 0.29 -9.14 -7.85
N SER A 72 1.20 -8.53 -8.61
CA SER A 72 1.87 -9.18 -9.73
C SER A 72 3.29 -9.66 -9.46
N ALA A 73 3.97 -9.11 -8.45
CA ALA A 73 5.39 -9.37 -8.20
C ALA A 73 5.70 -9.49 -6.69
N PHE A 74 4.72 -9.91 -5.88
CA PHE A 74 4.93 -10.07 -4.44
C PHE A 74 6.08 -11.03 -4.13
N ASP A 75 6.02 -12.25 -4.66
CA ASP A 75 6.96 -13.33 -4.37
C ASP A 75 8.41 -12.97 -4.74
N GLU A 76 8.59 -12.11 -5.75
CA GLU A 76 9.89 -11.62 -6.17
C GLU A 76 10.41 -10.47 -5.29
N VAL A 77 9.52 -9.54 -4.94
CA VAL A 77 9.94 -8.26 -4.35
C VAL A 77 9.88 -8.28 -2.83
N TYR A 78 8.74 -8.68 -2.24
CA TYR A 78 8.49 -8.46 -0.81
C TYR A 78 9.31 -9.42 0.09
N PRO A 79 9.39 -10.74 -0.17
CA PRO A 79 10.23 -11.65 0.61
C PRO A 79 11.72 -11.32 0.53
N ALA A 80 12.18 -10.70 -0.57
CA ALA A 80 13.57 -10.27 -0.73
C ALA A 80 13.94 -9.04 0.11
N LEU A 81 12.95 -8.34 0.68
CA LEU A 81 13.19 -7.19 1.55
C LEU A 81 13.71 -7.64 2.92
N PRO A 82 14.60 -6.85 3.55
CA PRO A 82 14.94 -7.01 4.95
C PRO A 82 13.70 -7.02 5.87
N SER A 83 13.74 -7.83 6.94
CA SER A 83 12.64 -7.99 7.91
C SER A 83 12.17 -6.66 8.54
N ASP A 84 13.11 -5.75 8.81
CA ASP A 84 12.82 -4.42 9.35
C ASP A 84 12.07 -3.56 8.32
N VAL A 85 12.42 -3.66 7.03
CA VAL A 85 11.72 -2.97 5.94
C VAL A 85 10.31 -3.53 5.75
N GLN A 86 10.14 -4.86 5.77
CA GLN A 86 8.81 -5.50 5.73
C GLN A 86 7.92 -5.02 6.88
N THR A 87 8.48 -4.95 8.09
CA THR A 87 7.79 -4.44 9.28
C THR A 87 7.42 -2.96 9.13
N ALA A 88 8.35 -2.13 8.63
CA ALA A 88 8.09 -0.71 8.39
C ALA A 88 6.95 -0.49 7.40
N ILE A 89 6.90 -1.25 6.29
CA ILE A 89 5.81 -1.19 5.30
C ILE A 89 4.46 -1.49 5.95
N LYS A 90 4.39 -2.58 6.74
CA LYS A 90 3.18 -2.96 7.47
C LYS A 90 2.71 -1.84 8.39
N SER A 91 3.60 -1.30 9.23
CA SER A 91 3.26 -0.21 10.14
C SER A 91 2.85 1.08 9.42
N GLU A 92 3.54 1.44 8.33
CA GLU A 92 3.28 2.66 7.57
C GLU A 92 1.92 2.61 6.87
N LEU A 93 1.51 1.47 6.30
CA LEU A 93 0.17 1.31 5.72
C LEU A 93 -0.94 1.55 6.75
N LEU A 94 -0.83 0.96 7.94
CA LEU A 94 -1.83 1.15 9.00
C LEU A 94 -1.86 2.61 9.48
N MET A 95 -0.69 3.25 9.63
CA MET A 95 -0.59 4.65 10.01
C MET A 95 -1.23 5.57 8.97
N ILE A 96 -0.97 5.33 7.67
CA ILE A 96 -1.59 6.11 6.58
C ILE A 96 -3.11 5.98 6.65
N ILE A 97 -3.66 4.78 6.84
CA ILE A 97 -5.13 4.59 6.95
C ILE A 97 -5.70 5.37 8.14
N GLN A 98 -4.98 5.42 9.26
CA GLN A 98 -5.39 6.14 10.45
C GLN A 98 -5.42 7.66 10.23
N MET A 99 -4.36 8.20 9.63
CA MET A 99 -4.15 9.63 9.48
C MET A 99 -4.84 10.24 8.26
N GLU A 100 -5.17 9.43 7.25
CA GLU A 100 -5.80 9.91 6.03
C GLU A 100 -7.14 10.58 6.34
N THR A 101 -7.43 11.69 5.66
CA THR A 101 -8.68 12.45 5.81
C THR A 101 -9.59 12.26 4.61
N GLN A 102 -9.02 12.00 3.43
CA GLN A 102 -9.76 11.78 2.19
C GLN A 102 -10.28 10.35 2.09
N SER A 103 -11.60 10.17 2.03
CA SER A 103 -12.23 8.84 1.95
C SER A 103 -11.79 8.05 0.71
N SER A 104 -11.66 8.72 -0.44
CA SER A 104 -11.18 8.13 -1.70
C SER A 104 -9.78 7.52 -1.55
N MET A 105 -8.86 8.28 -0.95
CA MET A 105 -7.49 7.86 -0.72
C MET A 105 -7.42 6.77 0.36
N ARG A 106 -8.17 6.91 1.46
CA ARG A 106 -8.21 5.90 2.54
C ARG A 106 -8.62 4.54 1.98
N LYS A 107 -9.65 4.48 1.13
CA LYS A 107 -10.09 3.24 0.47
C LYS A 107 -8.98 2.61 -0.39
N LYS A 108 -8.24 3.40 -1.15
CA LYS A 108 -7.10 2.91 -1.95
C LYS A 108 -5.99 2.32 -1.08
N VAL A 109 -5.72 2.90 0.10
CA VAL A 109 -4.71 2.35 1.02
C VAL A 109 -5.25 1.09 1.71
N CYS A 110 -6.54 1.04 2.06
CA CYS A 110 -7.19 -0.19 2.53
C CYS A 110 -7.10 -1.31 1.49
N ASP A 111 -7.25 -0.99 0.20
CA ASP A 111 -7.09 -1.94 -0.90
C ASP A 111 -5.67 -2.53 -0.96
N ILE A 112 -4.65 -1.70 -0.75
CA ILE A 112 -3.25 -2.14 -0.64
C ILE A 112 -3.06 -3.04 0.59
N ALA A 113 -3.61 -2.64 1.74
CA ALA A 113 -3.50 -3.42 2.98
C ALA A 113 -4.18 -4.79 2.85
N ALA A 114 -5.35 -4.86 2.20
CA ALA A 114 -6.02 -6.12 1.92
C ALA A 114 -5.20 -7.01 0.97
N GLU A 115 -4.57 -6.43 -0.06
CA GLU A 115 -3.68 -7.16 -0.97
C GLU A 115 -2.45 -7.71 -0.23
N LEU A 116 -1.80 -6.89 0.59
CA LEU A 116 -0.66 -7.31 1.40
C LEU A 116 -1.06 -8.43 2.36
N ALA A 117 -2.19 -8.30 3.05
CA ALA A 117 -2.67 -9.30 3.99
C ALA A 117 -2.96 -10.65 3.30
N ARG A 118 -3.48 -10.63 2.07
CA ARG A 118 -3.70 -11.84 1.28
C ARG A 118 -2.41 -12.59 0.99
N ASN A 119 -1.36 -11.87 0.65
CA ASN A 119 -0.05 -12.45 0.36
C ASN A 119 0.74 -12.88 1.62
N LEU A 120 0.30 -12.44 2.80
CA LEU A 120 0.89 -12.78 4.08
C LEU A 120 0.17 -13.95 4.77
N ILE A 121 -0.70 -14.67 4.05
CA ILE A 121 -1.19 -15.97 4.49
C ILE A 121 -0.17 -17.02 4.04
N ASP A 122 0.37 -17.79 4.99
CA ASP A 122 1.31 -18.87 4.68
C ASP A 122 0.60 -20.13 4.15
N GLU A 123 1.38 -21.14 3.77
CA GLU A 123 0.87 -22.40 3.21
C GLU A 123 -0.04 -23.17 4.20
N ASP A 124 0.18 -22.99 5.50
CA ASP A 124 -0.63 -23.58 6.55
C ASP A 124 -1.92 -22.78 6.78
N GLY A 125 -2.07 -21.58 6.21
CA GLY A 125 -3.23 -20.71 6.40
C GLY A 125 -3.11 -19.76 7.58
N ASN A 126 -1.91 -19.55 8.15
CA ASN A 126 -1.70 -18.59 9.23
C ASN A 126 -1.45 -17.18 8.67
N ASN A 127 -2.01 -16.18 9.34
CA ASN A 127 -1.76 -14.78 9.03
C ASN A 127 -0.43 -14.32 9.68
N GLN A 128 0.52 -13.88 8.86
CA GLN A 128 1.83 -13.37 9.26
C GLN A 128 1.85 -11.85 9.61
N TRP A 129 0.67 -11.25 9.75
CA TRP A 129 0.45 -9.84 10.06
C TRP A 129 -0.53 -9.63 11.24
N PRO A 130 -0.13 -9.99 12.47
CA PRO A 130 -0.97 -9.86 13.66
C PRO A 130 -1.38 -8.41 13.96
N GLU A 131 -0.52 -7.43 13.66
CA GLU A 131 -0.82 -6.02 13.84
C GLU A 131 -1.97 -5.54 12.94
N GLY A 132 -2.10 -6.13 11.74
CA GLY A 132 -3.20 -5.86 10.82
C GLY A 132 -4.53 -6.33 11.39
N LEU A 133 -4.57 -7.53 11.99
CA LEU A 133 -5.76 -8.03 12.69
C LEU A 133 -6.13 -7.16 13.88
N LYS A 134 -5.14 -6.81 14.71
CA LYS A 134 -5.36 -5.89 15.83
C LYS A 134 -5.95 -4.55 15.35
N PHE A 135 -5.39 -4.00 14.28
CA PHE A 135 -5.90 -2.77 13.67
C PHE A 135 -7.36 -2.89 13.23
N LEU A 136 -7.78 -4.01 12.63
CA LEU A 136 -9.17 -4.22 12.24
C LEU A 136 -10.10 -4.20 13.45
N PHE A 137 -9.79 -4.95 14.51
CA PHE A 137 -10.61 -4.98 15.72
C PHE A 137 -10.70 -3.61 16.39
N ASP A 138 -9.56 -2.96 16.60
CA ASP A 138 -9.51 -1.64 17.22
C ASP A 138 -10.28 -0.60 16.36
N SER A 139 -10.26 -0.74 15.03
CA SER A 139 -10.93 0.16 14.09
C SER A 139 -12.43 -0.04 14.01
N VAL A 140 -12.95 -1.28 14.05
CA VAL A 140 -14.40 -1.57 14.05
C VAL A 140 -15.06 -1.03 15.33
N SER A 141 -14.36 -1.06 16.47
CA SER A 141 -14.83 -0.50 17.74
C SER A 141 -14.51 0.99 17.92
N SER A 142 -13.80 1.63 16.98
CA SER A 142 -13.43 3.04 17.07
C SER A 142 -14.65 3.96 17.01
N GLN A 143 -14.59 5.11 17.66
CA GLN A 143 -15.60 6.18 17.50
C GLN A 143 -15.51 6.87 16.13
N ASN A 144 -14.37 6.76 15.43
CA ASN A 144 -14.17 7.33 14.11
C ASN A 144 -14.87 6.49 13.03
N VAL A 145 -15.90 7.07 12.39
CA VAL A 145 -16.65 6.44 11.29
C VAL A 145 -15.73 5.98 10.16
N GLY A 146 -14.74 6.79 9.78
CA GLY A 146 -13.81 6.48 8.71
C GLY A 146 -12.92 5.28 9.00
N LEU A 147 -12.58 5.03 10.28
CA LEU A 147 -11.83 3.83 10.68
C LEU A 147 -12.73 2.58 10.68
N ARG A 148 -13.98 2.72 11.13
CA ARG A 148 -14.95 1.62 11.03
C ARG A 148 -15.17 1.21 9.57
N GLU A 149 -15.37 2.19 8.68
CA GLU A 149 -15.47 1.95 7.24
C GLU A 149 -14.20 1.33 6.66
N ALA A 150 -13.02 1.82 7.05
CA ALA A 150 -11.74 1.28 6.60
C ALA A 150 -11.60 -0.21 6.95
N ALA A 151 -11.93 -0.58 8.18
CA ALA A 151 -11.83 -1.98 8.63
C ALA A 151 -12.83 -2.88 7.90
N LEU A 152 -14.08 -2.43 7.74
CA LEU A 152 -15.10 -3.15 6.97
C LEU A 152 -14.70 -3.28 5.50
N HIS A 153 -14.06 -2.27 4.91
CA HIS A 153 -13.59 -2.30 3.52
C HIS A 153 -12.45 -3.32 3.33
N ILE A 154 -11.49 -3.37 4.25
CA ILE A 154 -10.42 -4.39 4.22
C ILE A 154 -11.01 -5.78 4.35
N PHE A 155 -11.90 -5.98 5.32
CA PHE A 155 -12.57 -7.28 5.53
C PHE A 155 -13.42 -7.70 4.32
N TRP A 156 -14.15 -6.77 3.71
CA TRP A 156 -14.92 -7.03 2.49
C TRP A 156 -14.03 -7.45 1.31
N ASN A 157 -12.88 -6.78 1.13
CA ASN A 157 -11.95 -7.08 0.04
C ASN A 157 -11.20 -8.40 0.27
N PHE A 158 -10.91 -8.76 1.53
CA PHE A 158 -10.30 -10.05 1.87
C PHE A 158 -10.84 -10.63 3.20
N PRO A 159 -11.95 -11.40 3.14
CA PRO A 159 -12.50 -12.06 4.34
C PRO A 159 -11.59 -13.14 4.94
N GLY A 160 -10.70 -13.70 4.12
CA GLY A 160 -9.69 -14.68 4.52
C GLY A 160 -8.58 -14.14 5.41
N ILE A 161 -8.60 -12.86 5.76
CA ILE A 161 -7.57 -12.21 6.58
C ILE A 161 -7.38 -12.87 7.95
N PHE A 162 -8.41 -13.53 8.49
CA PHE A 162 -8.28 -14.25 9.75
C PHE A 162 -7.52 -15.58 9.63
N GLY A 163 -7.31 -16.10 8.42
CA GLY A 163 -6.69 -17.40 8.19
C GLY A 163 -7.34 -18.51 9.02
N ASN A 164 -6.53 -19.42 9.55
CA ASN A 164 -6.99 -20.48 10.46
C ASN A 164 -7.41 -19.98 11.84
N GLN A 165 -7.16 -18.70 12.17
CA GLN A 165 -7.56 -18.14 13.45
C GLN A 165 -9.03 -17.69 13.46
N GLN A 166 -9.79 -17.91 12.37
CA GLN A 166 -11.22 -17.56 12.31
C GLN A 166 -12.03 -18.04 13.50
N GLN A 167 -11.84 -19.28 13.96
CA GLN A 167 -12.57 -19.83 15.11
C GLN A 167 -12.21 -19.18 16.45
N HIS A 168 -11.06 -18.51 16.56
CA HIS A 168 -10.67 -17.80 17.77
C HIS A 168 -11.36 -16.42 17.87
N TYR A 169 -11.83 -15.89 16.73
CA TYR A 169 -12.35 -14.53 16.61
C TYR A 169 -13.85 -14.45 16.27
N LEU A 170 -14.50 -15.58 15.99
CA LEU A 170 -15.96 -15.74 15.85
C LEU A 170 -16.58 -16.25 17.15
#